data_AF-A0A6L9YXQ0-F1
#
_entry.id   AF-A0A6L9YXQ0-F1
#
_cell.length_a   1.000
_cell.length_b   1.000
_cell.length_c   1.000
_cell.angle_alpha   90.00
_cell.angle_beta   90.00
_cell.angle_gamma   90.00
#
_symmetry.space_group_name_H-M   'P 1'
#
loop_
_entity.id
_entity.type
_entity.pdbx_description
1 polymer ?
#
loop_
_entity_poly.entity_id
_entity_poly.type
_entity_poly.pdbx_seq_one_letter_code
_entity_poly.pdbx_strand_id
1 'polypeptide(L)'
;MNEILTVRKSSIKLVHDLTLDTYTADEVDKQTGMFINYFSGSGMALAVNLPDNTALQSRLSKKLKAMLGNDFTVLQSKYRMESGGLTDVFLWTISDALTFWEYWGFVSTSVKEKAKEKARNIIIASARANLQIVTDEAFGRTYTPGKAQELMLAYQAENQRLKKDHYLAKEALAEPDILDDENWRLRQQIREMGGVPYDEQIGYTSNNPNEPF
;
A
#
# COMPACT_ATOMS: atom_id res chain seq x y z
N MET A 1 32.74 -23.74 1.82
CA MET A 1 32.52 -22.37 2.36
C MET A 1 31.48 -21.72 1.49
N ASN A 2 30.33 -21.32 2.02
CA ASN A 2 29.41 -20.47 1.26
C ASN A 2 30.09 -19.11 1.11
N GLU A 3 30.40 -18.72 -0.12
CA GLU A 3 30.95 -17.39 -0.38
C GLU A 3 29.95 -16.35 0.11
N ILE A 4 30.44 -15.40 0.91
CA ILE A 4 29.63 -14.27 1.34
C ILE A 4 29.48 -13.38 0.12
N LEU A 5 28.29 -13.40 -0.48
CA LEU A 5 27.94 -12.52 -1.59
C LEU A 5 28.13 -11.06 -1.13
N THR A 6 28.97 -10.30 -1.83
CA THR A 6 29.13 -8.86 -1.58
C THR A 6 28.16 -8.12 -2.47
N VAL A 7 27.27 -7.33 -1.87
CA VAL A 7 26.23 -6.60 -2.61
C VAL A 7 26.52 -5.11 -2.68
N ARG A 8 26.08 -4.48 -3.77
CA ARG A 8 26.00 -3.02 -3.91
C ARG A 8 24.62 -2.55 -3.49
N LYS A 9 24.57 -1.40 -2.81
CA LYS A 9 23.32 -0.77 -2.39
C LYS A 9 23.05 0.46 -3.26
N SER A 10 21.80 0.64 -3.65
CA SER A 10 21.24 1.90 -4.10
C SER A 10 19.92 2.13 -3.36
N SER A 11 19.27 3.27 -3.59
CA SER A 11 18.02 3.60 -2.93
C SER A 11 17.03 4.16 -3.95
N ILE A 12 15.80 3.66 -3.92
CA ILE A 12 14.71 4.12 -4.76
C ILE A 12 13.70 4.88 -3.90
N LYS A 13 13.24 6.04 -4.36
CA LYS A 13 12.13 6.72 -3.71
C LYS A 13 10.84 6.03 -4.12
N LEU A 14 10.14 5.50 -3.13
CA LEU A 14 8.84 4.88 -3.34
C LEU A 14 7.73 5.91 -3.22
N VAL A 15 7.73 6.73 -2.16
CA VAL A 15 6.73 7.77 -1.83
C VAL A 15 7.47 9.02 -1.35
N HIS A 16 6.85 10.21 -1.34
CA HIS A 16 7.44 11.53 -0.99
C HIS A 16 8.62 11.47 0.00
N ASP A 17 8.40 10.94 1.20
CA ASP A 17 9.37 10.80 2.29
C ASP A 17 9.96 9.38 2.41
N LEU A 18 9.49 8.43 1.60
CA LEU A 18 9.86 7.03 1.71
C LEU A 18 10.91 6.62 0.67
N THR A 19 12.01 6.10 1.19
CA THR A 19 13.12 5.55 0.41
C THR A 19 13.26 4.07 0.74
N LEU A 20 13.35 3.23 -0.29
CA LEU A 20 13.63 1.80 -0.16
C LEU A 20 15.04 1.51 -0.64
N ASP A 21 15.78 0.78 0.18
CA ASP A 21 17.11 0.30 -0.18
C ASP A 21 16.99 -0.92 -1.10
N THR A 22 17.61 -0.81 -2.27
CA THR A 22 17.75 -1.89 -3.24
C THR A 22 19.19 -2.39 -3.23
N TYR A 23 19.35 -3.69 -3.36
CA TYR A 23 20.64 -4.35 -3.34
C TYR A 23 20.78 -5.17 -4.61
N THR A 24 21.95 -5.15 -5.22
CA THR A 24 22.27 -5.98 -6.38
C THR A 24 23.61 -6.64 -6.17
N ALA A 25 23.69 -7.92 -6.55
CA ALA A 25 24.95 -8.59 -6.79
C ALA A 25 25.19 -8.64 -8.30
N ASP A 26 26.44 -8.84 -8.72
CA ASP A 26 26.77 -9.13 -10.13
C ASP A 26 26.33 -10.57 -10.52
N GLU A 27 25.14 -10.97 -10.08
CA GLU A 27 24.49 -12.24 -10.38
C GLU A 27 23.40 -12.00 -11.43
N VAL A 28 23.33 -12.90 -12.41
CA VAL A 28 22.34 -12.85 -13.49
C VAL A 28 21.44 -14.06 -13.39
N ASP A 29 20.13 -13.82 -13.43
CA ASP A 29 19.13 -14.87 -13.51
C ASP A 29 19.27 -15.60 -14.85
N LYS A 30 19.47 -16.92 -14.78
CA LYS A 30 19.80 -17.74 -15.96
C LYS A 30 18.64 -17.88 -16.94
N GLN A 31 17.40 -17.66 -16.51
CA GLN A 31 16.22 -17.82 -17.35
C GLN A 31 15.90 -16.54 -18.11
N THR A 32 16.02 -15.40 -17.43
CA THR A 32 15.64 -14.09 -17.95
C THR A 32 16.82 -13.28 -18.49
N GLY A 33 18.05 -13.63 -18.11
CA GLY A 33 19.25 -12.87 -18.46
C GLY A 33 19.37 -11.53 -17.73
N MET A 34 18.51 -11.27 -16.74
CA MET A 34 18.49 -10.02 -15.98
C MET A 34 19.34 -10.12 -14.70
N PHE A 35 19.92 -9.00 -14.26
CA PHE A 35 20.54 -8.94 -12.94
C PHE A 35 19.52 -9.22 -11.84
N ILE A 36 19.93 -10.00 -10.85
CA ILE A 36 19.12 -10.26 -9.68
C ILE A 36 19.21 -9.04 -8.75
N ASN A 37 18.04 -8.47 -8.46
CA ASN A 37 17.88 -7.34 -7.55
C ASN A 37 17.09 -7.80 -6.33
N TYR A 38 17.46 -7.23 -5.19
CA TYR A 38 16.96 -7.60 -3.88
C TYR A 38 16.50 -6.37 -3.09
N PHE A 39 15.58 -6.58 -2.17
CA PHE A 39 15.22 -5.60 -1.14
C PHE A 39 15.57 -6.13 0.25
N SER A 40 15.88 -5.22 1.19
CA SER A 40 16.07 -5.61 2.58
C SER A 40 14.73 -5.87 3.27
N GLY A 41 14.64 -6.96 4.05
CA GLY A 41 13.44 -7.30 4.81
C GLY A 41 12.94 -6.15 5.69
N SER A 42 13.85 -5.53 6.45
CA SER A 42 13.54 -4.38 7.31
C SER A 42 13.06 -3.18 6.50
N GLY A 43 13.70 -2.86 5.37
CA GLY A 43 13.30 -1.75 4.50
C GLY A 43 11.89 -1.92 3.95
N MET A 44 11.53 -3.14 3.52
CA MET A 44 10.20 -3.45 3.02
C MET A 44 9.10 -3.34 4.08
N ALA A 45 9.38 -3.78 5.32
CA ALA A 45 8.43 -3.66 6.42
C ALA A 45 8.21 -2.19 6.81
N LEU A 46 9.30 -1.44 6.98
CA LEU A 46 9.26 -0.02 7.33
C LEU A 46 8.55 0.82 6.26
N ALA A 47 8.71 0.45 4.98
CA ALA A 47 8.03 1.10 3.85
C ALA A 47 6.51 1.19 4.01
N VAL A 48 5.91 0.21 4.68
CA VAL A 48 4.47 0.12 4.89
C VAL A 48 4.06 0.35 6.35
N ASN A 49 4.93 0.97 7.15
CA ASN A 49 4.74 1.24 8.59
C ASN A 49 4.55 -0.02 9.44
N LEU A 50 5.19 -1.13 9.06
CA LEU A 50 5.22 -2.33 9.89
C LEU A 50 6.52 -2.37 10.70
N PRO A 51 6.53 -3.02 11.87
CA PRO A 51 7.77 -3.29 12.59
C PRO A 51 8.74 -4.07 11.70
N ASP A 52 10.03 -3.71 11.76
CA ASP A 52 11.12 -4.36 11.02
C ASP A 52 11.10 -5.90 11.17
N ASN A 53 10.79 -6.37 12.37
CA ASN A 53 10.78 -7.79 12.72
C ASN A 53 9.67 -8.59 12.02
N THR A 54 8.70 -7.94 11.38
CA THR A 54 7.64 -8.61 10.61
C THR A 54 8.16 -9.26 9.34
N ALA A 55 9.32 -8.83 8.84
CA ALA A 55 10.02 -9.43 7.72
C ALA A 55 11.09 -10.45 8.14
N LEU A 56 11.21 -10.79 9.43
CA LEU A 56 12.08 -11.88 9.86
C LEU A 56 11.43 -13.22 9.55
N GLN A 57 12.17 -14.14 8.93
CA GLN A 57 11.68 -15.47 8.53
C GLN A 57 11.02 -16.24 9.70
N SER A 58 11.57 -16.09 10.90
CA SER A 58 11.03 -16.71 12.13
C SER A 58 9.69 -16.12 12.59
N ARG A 59 9.37 -14.89 12.17
CA ARG A 59 8.16 -14.14 12.55
C ARG A 59 7.07 -14.12 11.47
N LEU A 60 7.35 -14.61 10.26
CA LEU A 60 6.36 -14.67 9.20
C LEU A 60 5.15 -15.51 9.62
N SER A 61 3.95 -15.01 9.32
CA SER A 61 2.72 -15.76 9.58
C SER A 61 2.67 -17.04 8.74
N LYS A 62 1.95 -18.06 9.21
CA LYS A 62 1.77 -19.32 8.45
C LYS A 62 1.22 -19.06 7.05
N LYS A 63 0.29 -18.11 6.91
CA LYS A 63 -0.34 -17.76 5.64
C LYS A 63 0.64 -17.07 4.69
N LEU A 64 1.45 -16.13 5.20
CA LEU A 64 2.48 -15.49 4.40
C LEU A 64 3.57 -16.49 3.97
N LYS A 65 4.01 -17.39 4.86
CA LYS A 65 4.93 -18.48 4.49
C LYS A 65 4.36 -19.35 3.38
N ALA A 66 3.06 -19.68 3.45
CA ALA A 66 2.40 -20.45 2.41
C ALA A 66 2.34 -19.70 1.06
N MET A 67 2.13 -18.39 1.07
CA MET A 67 2.14 -17.56 -0.15
C MET A 67 3.53 -17.45 -0.78
N LEU A 68 4.58 -17.39 0.04
CA LEU A 68 5.96 -17.30 -0.43
C LEU A 68 6.47 -18.62 -1.04
N GLY A 69 5.82 -19.75 -0.75
CA GLY A 69 6.21 -21.05 -1.27
C GLY A 69 7.28 -21.76 -0.43
N ASN A 70 7.56 -23.01 -0.79
CA ASN A 70 8.49 -23.88 -0.07
C ASN A 70 9.96 -23.60 -0.41
N ASP A 71 10.21 -22.96 -1.54
CA ASP A 71 11.51 -22.53 -2.06
C ASP A 71 11.94 -21.16 -1.53
N PHE A 72 11.06 -20.45 -0.80
CA PHE A 72 11.39 -19.18 -0.18
C PHE A 72 12.55 -19.33 0.82
N THR A 73 13.61 -18.58 0.57
CA THR A 73 14.73 -18.44 1.49
C THR A 73 15.14 -16.98 1.61
N VAL A 74 15.55 -16.57 2.80
CA VAL A 74 16.15 -15.26 3.01
C VAL A 74 17.65 -15.38 2.75
N LEU A 75 18.16 -14.60 1.81
CA LEU A 75 19.58 -14.58 1.52
C LEU A 75 20.30 -13.68 2.54
N GLN A 76 21.22 -14.24 3.30
CA GLN A 76 22.10 -13.46 4.17
C GLN A 76 23.36 -13.07 3.39
N SER A 77 23.63 -11.77 3.31
CA SER A 77 24.75 -11.20 2.57
C SER A 77 25.42 -10.09 3.40
N LYS A 78 26.60 -9.63 2.96
CA LYS A 78 27.29 -8.49 3.57
C LYS A 78 27.31 -7.29 2.63
N TYR A 79 26.89 -6.15 3.17
CA TYR A 79 27.04 -4.85 2.52
C TYR A 79 28.23 -4.11 3.12
N ARG A 80 29.10 -3.56 2.25
CA ARG A 80 30.19 -2.69 2.67
C ARG A 80 29.70 -1.26 2.81
N MET A 81 29.72 -0.76 4.04
CA MET A 81 29.37 0.61 4.37
C MET A 81 30.45 1.58 3.86
N GLU A 82 30.04 2.81 3.57
CA GLU A 82 30.96 3.89 3.19
C GLU A 82 32.01 4.19 4.28
N SER A 83 31.66 3.97 5.55
CA SER A 83 32.57 4.07 6.70
C SER A 83 33.63 2.95 6.76
N GLY A 84 33.64 2.00 5.82
CA GLY A 84 34.60 0.90 5.74
C GLY A 84 34.19 -0.38 6.48
N GLY A 85 33.08 -0.36 7.22
CA GLY A 85 32.55 -1.54 7.92
C GLY A 85 31.75 -2.48 7.01
N LEU A 86 31.60 -3.75 7.41
CA LEU A 86 30.66 -4.69 6.80
C LEU A 86 29.43 -4.84 7.71
N THR A 87 28.25 -4.76 7.12
CA THR A 87 26.98 -5.00 7.83
C THR A 87 26.25 -6.18 7.20
N ASP A 88 25.66 -7.02 8.04
CA ASP A 88 24.84 -8.13 7.57
C ASP A 88 23.49 -7.59 7.10
N VAL A 89 23.04 -8.07 5.94
CA VAL A 89 21.75 -7.69 5.35
C VAL A 89 20.98 -8.94 4.96
N PHE A 90 19.70 -8.95 5.29
CA PHE A 90 18.75 -10.00 4.92
C PHE A 90 17.97 -9.58 3.67
N LEU A 91 18.22 -10.30 2.58
CA LEU A 91 17.79 -9.94 1.25
C LEU A 91 16.67 -10.85 0.76
N TRP A 92 15.71 -10.22 0.10
CA TRP A 92 14.53 -10.83 -0.50
C TRP A 92 14.49 -10.48 -1.97
N THR A 93 14.09 -11.41 -2.83
CA THR A 93 13.93 -11.10 -4.26
C THR A 93 12.80 -10.09 -4.47
N ILE A 94 12.77 -9.43 -5.63
CA ILE A 94 11.63 -8.55 -5.99
C ILE A 94 10.30 -9.33 -5.96
N SER A 95 10.30 -10.60 -6.39
CA SER A 95 9.09 -11.44 -6.37
C SER A 95 8.58 -11.66 -4.95
N ASP A 96 9.46 -12.07 -4.04
CA ASP A 96 9.09 -12.31 -2.63
C ASP A 96 8.64 -11.02 -1.92
N ALA A 97 9.27 -9.90 -2.28
CA ALA A 97 8.89 -8.58 -1.79
C ALA A 97 7.47 -8.17 -2.21
N LEU A 98 7.11 -8.43 -3.47
CA LEU A 98 5.77 -8.19 -3.97
C LEU A 98 4.76 -9.07 -3.24
N THR A 99 5.05 -10.36 -3.04
CA THR A 99 4.22 -11.28 -2.25
C THR A 99 4.05 -10.80 -0.80
N PHE A 100 5.12 -10.28 -0.20
CA PHE A 100 5.06 -9.68 1.14
C PHE A 100 4.11 -8.49 1.20
N TRP A 101 4.23 -7.53 0.28
CA TRP A 101 3.32 -6.38 0.24
C TRP A 101 1.90 -6.78 -0.18
N GLU A 102 1.72 -7.80 -1.02
CA GLU A 102 0.41 -8.33 -1.38
C GLU A 102 -0.30 -8.87 -0.14
N TYR A 103 0.40 -9.68 0.66
CA TYR A 103 -0.14 -10.21 1.89
C TYR A 103 -0.60 -9.10 2.84
N TRP A 104 0.24 -8.10 3.09
CA TRP A 104 -0.12 -7.00 3.99
C TRP A 104 -1.14 -6.03 3.41
N GLY A 105 -1.16 -5.86 2.09
CA GLY A 105 -2.10 -5.00 1.39
C GLY A 105 -3.49 -5.62 1.31
N PHE A 106 -3.60 -6.90 0.95
CA PHE A 106 -4.87 -7.50 0.52
C PHE A 106 -5.34 -8.64 1.42
N VAL A 107 -4.43 -9.35 2.09
CA VAL A 107 -4.76 -10.61 2.76
C VAL A 107 -4.86 -10.47 4.27
N SER A 108 -4.00 -9.66 4.87
CA SER A 108 -3.90 -9.49 6.31
C SER A 108 -5.06 -8.66 6.86
N THR A 109 -5.68 -9.16 7.92
CA THR A 109 -6.72 -8.43 8.68
C THR A 109 -6.17 -7.77 9.94
N SER A 110 -4.89 -7.98 10.28
CA SER A 110 -4.31 -7.63 11.58
C SER A 110 -3.58 -6.28 11.63
N VAL A 111 -3.54 -5.54 10.53
CA VAL A 111 -2.80 -4.27 10.44
C VAL A 111 -3.73 -3.10 10.17
N LYS A 112 -3.30 -1.91 10.62
CA LYS A 112 -4.03 -0.65 10.42
C LYS A 112 -4.23 -0.39 8.92
N GLU A 113 -5.37 0.22 8.57
CA GLU A 113 -5.69 0.53 7.16
C GLU A 113 -4.60 1.35 6.47
N LYS A 114 -3.94 2.28 7.16
CA LYS A 114 -2.81 3.04 6.61
C LYS A 114 -1.66 2.15 6.11
N ALA A 115 -1.37 1.02 6.78
CA ALA A 115 -0.33 0.09 6.35
C ALA A 115 -0.77 -0.69 5.11
N LYS A 116 -2.03 -1.16 5.09
CA LYS A 116 -2.63 -1.83 3.92
C LYS A 116 -2.59 -0.92 2.70
N GLU A 117 -3.05 0.32 2.86
CA GLU A 117 -3.06 1.34 1.80
C GLU A 117 -1.66 1.60 1.24
N LYS A 118 -0.65 1.76 2.12
CA LYS A 118 0.73 1.94 1.66
C LYS A 118 1.22 0.75 0.84
N ALA A 119 0.98 -0.48 1.30
CA ALA A 119 1.38 -1.69 0.58
C ALA A 119 0.70 -1.79 -0.80
N ARG A 120 -0.62 -1.55 -0.85
CA ARG A 120 -1.38 -1.53 -2.11
C ARG A 120 -0.88 -0.45 -3.07
N ASN A 121 -0.59 0.75 -2.55
CA ASN A 121 -0.14 1.87 -3.36
C ASN A 121 1.23 1.61 -3.99
N ILE A 122 2.15 0.95 -3.28
CA ILE A 122 3.43 0.53 -3.85
C ILE A 122 3.18 -0.39 -5.05
N ILE A 123 2.41 -1.47 -4.84
CA ILE A 123 2.10 -2.46 -5.89
C ILE A 123 1.44 -1.81 -7.11
N ILE A 124 0.37 -1.03 -6.90
CA ILE A 124 -0.41 -0.44 -7.99
C ILE A 124 0.40 0.62 -8.74
N ALA A 125 1.13 1.48 -8.04
CA ALA A 125 1.91 2.53 -8.69
C ALA A 125 3.07 1.95 -9.50
N SER A 126 3.77 0.92 -8.98
CA SER A 126 4.81 0.22 -9.72
C SER A 126 4.26 -0.49 -10.95
N ALA A 127 3.10 -1.17 -10.83
CA ALA A 127 2.46 -1.82 -11.96
C ALA A 127 2.05 -0.82 -13.05
N ARG A 128 1.44 0.31 -12.68
CA ARG A 128 1.08 1.39 -13.62
C ARG A 128 2.31 1.96 -14.33
N ALA A 129 3.37 2.25 -13.59
CA ALA A 129 4.62 2.77 -14.17
C ALA A 129 5.21 1.79 -15.19
N ASN A 130 5.27 0.50 -14.86
CA ASN A 130 5.80 -0.51 -15.76
C ASN A 130 4.93 -0.68 -17.01
N LEU A 131 3.61 -0.73 -16.85
CA LEU A 131 2.67 -0.83 -17.99
C LEU A 131 2.77 0.38 -18.91
N GLN A 132 2.91 1.59 -18.37
CA GLN A 132 3.10 2.81 -19.17
C GLN A 132 4.39 2.72 -19.98
N ILE A 133 5.49 2.29 -19.35
CA ILE A 133 6.79 2.14 -20.02
C ILE A 133 6.72 1.14 -21.16
N VAL A 134 6.23 -0.07 -20.89
CA VAL A 134 6.12 -1.12 -21.91
C VAL A 134 5.19 -0.69 -23.05
N THR A 135 4.11 0.04 -22.74
CA THR A 135 3.20 0.58 -23.76
C THR A 135 3.89 1.61 -24.65
N ASP A 136 4.58 2.58 -24.05
CA ASP A 136 5.27 3.63 -24.79
C ASP A 136 6.43 3.10 -25.62
N GLU A 137 7.17 2.11 -25.11
CA GLU A 137 8.20 1.39 -25.88
C GLU A 137 7.59 0.69 -27.10
N ALA A 138 6.42 0.07 -26.95
CA ALA A 138 5.70 -0.54 -28.08
C ALA A 138 5.27 0.49 -29.14
N PHE A 139 5.15 1.77 -28.77
CA PHE A 139 4.89 2.90 -29.68
C PHE A 139 6.17 3.66 -30.09
N GLY A 140 7.36 3.08 -29.85
CA GLY A 140 8.63 3.65 -30.28
C GLY A 140 9.08 4.88 -29.50
N ARG A 141 8.54 5.10 -28.29
CA ARG A 141 8.95 6.20 -27.41
C ARG A 141 10.13 5.76 -26.54
N THR A 142 11.10 6.65 -26.39
CA THR A 142 12.31 6.40 -25.60
C THR A 142 12.23 7.04 -24.23
N TYR A 143 12.98 6.48 -23.28
CA TYR A 143 12.98 6.93 -21.89
C TYR A 143 14.38 7.13 -21.33
N THR A 144 14.47 8.06 -20.39
CA THR A 144 15.67 8.29 -19.59
C THR A 144 15.73 7.32 -18.41
N PRO A 145 16.95 6.96 -17.95
CA PRO A 145 17.11 6.25 -16.69
C PRO A 145 16.34 6.94 -15.56
N GLY A 146 15.65 6.16 -14.73
CA GLY A 146 14.82 6.68 -13.63
C GLY A 146 13.36 6.98 -14.01
N LYS A 147 12.95 6.83 -15.27
CA LYS A 147 11.57 7.13 -15.68
C LYS A 147 10.50 6.34 -14.91
N ALA A 148 10.76 5.06 -14.65
CA ALA A 148 9.84 4.22 -13.87
C ALA A 148 9.59 4.79 -12.48
N GLN A 149 10.64 5.31 -11.83
CA GLN A 149 10.56 5.92 -10.52
C GLN A 149 9.78 7.25 -10.58
N GLU A 150 10.02 8.09 -11.60
CA GLU A 150 9.26 9.33 -11.81
C GLU A 150 7.76 9.08 -11.96
N LEU A 151 7.39 8.12 -12.83
CA LEU A 151 6.00 7.76 -13.09
C LEU A 151 5.33 7.21 -11.84
N MET A 152 6.02 6.34 -11.11
CA MET A 152 5.50 5.78 -9.86
C MET A 152 5.20 6.88 -8.83
N LEU A 153 6.11 7.85 -8.65
CA LEU A 153 5.91 8.99 -7.75
C LEU A 153 4.72 9.86 -8.19
N ALA A 154 4.58 10.10 -9.51
CA ALA A 154 3.47 10.86 -10.06
C ALA A 154 2.12 10.19 -9.80
N TYR A 155 1.99 8.88 -10.07
CA TYR A 155 0.75 8.14 -9.83
C TYR A 155 0.36 8.07 -8.36
N GLN A 156 1.35 8.05 -7.45
CA GLN A 156 1.04 8.11 -6.03
C GLN A 156 0.54 9.48 -5.59
N ALA A 157 1.14 10.56 -6.07
CA ALA A 157 0.66 11.91 -5.80
C ALA A 157 -0.79 12.09 -6.30
N GLU A 158 -1.08 11.56 -7.49
CA GLU A 158 -2.43 11.52 -8.04
C GLU A 158 -3.40 10.73 -7.15
N ASN A 159 -3.04 9.51 -6.71
CA ASN A 159 -3.88 8.71 -5.82
C ASN A 159 -4.16 9.43 -4.48
N GLN A 160 -3.18 10.15 -3.93
CA GLN A 160 -3.38 10.96 -2.72
C GLN A 160 -4.35 12.12 -2.97
N ARG A 161 -4.23 12.80 -4.11
CA ARG A 161 -5.16 13.85 -4.52
C ARG A 161 -6.58 13.31 -4.66
N LEU A 162 -6.76 12.22 -5.41
CA LEU A 162 -8.05 11.57 -5.60
C LEU A 162 -8.69 11.13 -4.28
N LYS A 163 -7.88 10.67 -3.30
CA LYS A 163 -8.39 10.34 -1.96
C LYS A 163 -8.89 11.58 -1.21
N LYS A 164 -8.17 12.69 -1.30
CA LYS A 164 -8.61 13.98 -0.72
C LYS A 164 -9.89 14.46 -1.38
N ASP A 165 -9.97 14.40 -2.71
CA ASP A 165 -11.15 14.81 -3.47
C ASP A 165 -12.35 13.94 -3.13
N HIS A 166 -12.16 12.62 -3.01
CA HIS A 166 -13.21 11.69 -2.55
C HIS A 166 -13.69 11.99 -1.14
N TYR A 167 -12.78 12.35 -0.23
CA TYR A 167 -13.14 12.74 1.14
C TYR A 167 -13.95 14.03 1.15
N LEU A 168 -13.52 15.06 0.42
CA LEU A 168 -14.27 16.31 0.24
C LEU A 168 -15.63 16.08 -0.43
N ALA A 169 -15.70 15.19 -1.42
CA ALA A 169 -16.95 14.82 -2.06
C ALA A 169 -17.88 14.10 -1.08
N LYS A 170 -17.36 13.24 -0.21
CA LYS A 170 -18.14 12.63 0.88
C LYS A 170 -18.63 13.66 1.89
N GLU A 171 -17.81 14.64 2.27
CA GLU A 171 -18.23 15.73 3.16
C GLU A 171 -19.28 16.63 2.49
N ALA A 172 -19.17 16.88 1.18
CA ALA A 172 -20.13 17.68 0.44
C ALA A 172 -21.45 16.94 0.14
N LEU A 173 -21.39 15.62 -0.04
CA LEU A 173 -22.56 14.74 -0.25
C LEU A 173 -23.20 14.26 1.05
N ALA A 174 -22.47 14.28 2.16
CA ALA A 174 -23.06 14.30 3.48
C ALA A 174 -23.70 15.68 3.64
N GLU A 175 -24.86 15.89 3.00
CA GLU A 175 -25.71 17.04 3.29
C GLU A 175 -25.80 17.13 4.82
N PRO A 176 -25.31 18.22 5.43
CA PRO A 176 -25.42 18.38 6.87
C PRO A 176 -26.91 18.44 7.15
N ASP A 177 -27.38 17.72 8.18
CA ASP A 177 -28.62 17.71 8.98
C ASP A 177 -29.82 18.60 8.59
N ILE A 178 -29.75 19.53 7.64
CA ILE A 178 -30.82 20.35 7.06
C ILE A 178 -32.03 19.51 6.69
N LEU A 179 -31.88 18.38 6.01
CA LEU A 179 -33.03 17.54 5.69
C LEU A 179 -33.64 16.91 6.95
N ASP A 180 -32.83 16.54 7.93
CA ASP A 180 -33.30 15.90 9.16
C ASP A 180 -33.83 16.90 10.19
N ASP A 181 -33.26 18.08 10.29
CA ASP A 181 -33.72 19.25 11.03
C ASP A 181 -35.02 19.80 10.42
N GLU A 182 -35.11 19.87 9.09
CA GLU A 182 -36.30 20.33 8.39
C GLU A 182 -37.42 19.28 8.46
N ASN A 183 -37.08 17.99 8.39
CA ASN A 183 -38.00 16.87 8.65
C ASN A 183 -38.45 16.84 10.12
N TRP A 184 -37.54 17.06 11.08
CA TRP A 184 -37.87 17.23 12.49
C TRP A 184 -38.81 18.42 12.71
N ARG A 185 -38.52 19.58 12.10
CA ARG A 185 -39.36 20.77 12.18
C ARG A 185 -40.76 20.52 11.60
N LEU A 186 -40.85 19.87 10.45
CA LEU A 186 -42.12 19.50 9.83
C LEU A 186 -42.93 18.52 10.70
N ARG A 187 -42.27 17.55 11.34
CA ARG A 187 -42.91 16.63 12.29
C ARG A 187 -43.46 17.35 13.51
N GLN A 188 -42.72 18.31 14.08
CA GLN A 188 -43.21 19.12 15.19
C GLN A 188 -44.42 19.95 14.77
N GLN A 189 -44.38 20.59 13.59
CA GLN A 189 -45.52 21.35 13.07
C GLN A 189 -46.79 20.49 12.88
N ILE A 190 -46.64 19.26 12.37
CA ILE A 190 -47.77 18.32 12.22
C ILE A 190 -48.38 17.99 13.59
N ARG A 191 -47.54 17.74 14.60
CA ARG A 191 -47.99 17.45 15.97
C ARG A 191 -48.67 18.65 16.63
N GLU A 192 -48.13 19.86 16.46
CA GLU A 192 -48.71 21.11 16.94
C GLU A 192 -50.09 21.39 16.32
N MET A 193 -50.30 20.99 15.07
CA MET A 193 -51.61 21.05 14.39
C MET A 193 -52.56 19.91 14.78
N GLY A 194 -52.17 19.02 15.71
CA GLY A 194 -52.97 17.88 16.17
C GLY A 194 -52.95 16.67 15.22
N GLY A 195 -52.07 16.66 14.22
CA GLY A 195 -51.85 15.53 13.33
C GLY A 195 -50.79 14.55 13.84
N VAL A 196 -50.67 13.40 13.18
CA VAL A 196 -49.64 12.38 13.43
C VAL A 196 -48.75 12.27 12.19
N PRO A 197 -47.41 12.32 12.30
CA PRO A 197 -46.49 12.10 11.17
C PRO A 197 -46.79 10.81 10.40
N TYR A 198 -46.64 10.85 9.07
CA TYR A 198 -47.11 9.78 8.16
C TYR A 198 -46.47 8.42 8.41
N ASP A 199 -45.19 8.38 8.76
CA ASP A 199 -44.44 7.17 9.10
C ASP A 199 -44.94 6.50 10.39
N GLU A 200 -45.36 7.31 11.38
CA GLU A 200 -46.01 6.83 12.60
C GLU A 200 -47.42 6.27 12.32
N GLN A 201 -48.11 6.75 11.28
CA GLN A 201 -49.41 6.22 10.85
C GLN A 201 -49.31 4.85 10.17
N ILE A 202 -48.21 4.56 9.47
CA ILE A 202 -47.99 3.28 8.75
C ILE A 202 -47.23 2.24 9.59
N GLY A 203 -46.98 2.50 10.88
CA GLY A 203 -46.39 1.55 11.81
C GLY A 203 -44.87 1.38 11.67
N TYR A 204 -44.17 2.35 11.07
CA TYR A 204 -42.71 2.34 11.03
C TYR A 204 -42.16 2.94 12.33
N THR A 205 -41.81 2.10 13.29
CA THR A 205 -41.09 2.54 14.50
C THR A 205 -39.60 2.44 14.26
N SER A 206 -38.90 3.58 14.19
CA SER A 206 -37.44 3.60 14.35
C SER A 206 -37.10 2.90 15.67
N ASN A 207 -36.18 1.94 15.63
CA ASN A 207 -35.73 1.21 16.82
C ASN A 207 -34.82 2.05 17.74
N ASN A 208 -34.62 3.34 17.44
CA ASN A 208 -33.75 4.21 18.24
C ASN A 208 -34.37 5.63 18.35
N PRO A 209 -34.97 6.00 19.50
CA PRO A 209 -35.69 7.26 19.65
C PRO A 209 -34.80 8.51 19.86
N ASN A 210 -33.48 8.34 19.92
CA ASN A 210 -32.51 9.40 20.21
C ASN A 210 -31.35 9.49 19.20
N GLU A 211 -31.43 8.84 18.04
CA GLU A 211 -30.50 9.14 16.95
C GLU A 211 -31.04 10.33 16.15
N PRO A 212 -30.29 11.44 16.03
CA PRO A 212 -30.46 12.31 14.88
C PRO A 212 -30.06 11.50 13.65
N PHE A 213 -30.90 11.55 12.61
CA PHE A 213 -30.53 11.07 11.29
C PHE A 213 -29.41 11.95 10.73
#